data_AF-A0A239MX58-F1
#
_entry.id   AF-A0A239MX58-F1
#
_cell.length_a   1.000
_cell.length_b   1.000
_cell.length_c   1.000
_cell.angle_alpha   90.00
_cell.angle_beta   90.00
_cell.angle_gamma   90.00
#
_symmetry.space_group_name_H-M   'P 1'
#
loop_
_entity.id
_entity.type
_entity.pdbx_description
1 polymer ?
#
loop_
_entity_poly.entity_id
_entity_poly.type
_entity_poly.pdbx_seq_one_letter_code
_entity_poly.pdbx_strand_id
1 'polypeptide(L)'
;MSGKCRTCGKQAGFFRQLGGTSTFTQKGAVKDLQRKIDKVQSELDTDPQDLYAIPVTDSPHGMTWQAAEQMTRDWMKKHGYRDAELTPPGADDGIDITSRRAIGQVKHHAKPVGMSEMQRIHGIAVSRRKKALFFSANGYTPKALAWADQHKIECYVYPKVTRVRS
;
A
#
# COMPACT_ATOMS: atom_id res chain seq x y z
N MET A 1 58.97 -22.61 -40.23
CA MET A 1 58.11 -21.62 -40.93
C MET A 1 57.24 -20.95 -39.87
N SER A 2 57.43 -19.64 -39.71
CA SER A 2 56.89 -18.84 -38.61
C SER A 2 55.77 -17.95 -39.14
N GLY A 3 54.56 -18.09 -38.60
CA GLY A 3 53.39 -17.30 -38.98
C GLY A 3 52.76 -16.64 -37.76
N LYS A 4 53.10 -15.36 -37.51
CA LYS A 4 52.45 -14.52 -36.51
C LYS A 4 51.13 -13.98 -37.09
N CYS A 5 50.01 -14.21 -36.41
CA CYS A 5 48.78 -13.45 -36.61
C CYS A 5 48.80 -12.21 -35.69
N ARG A 6 48.60 -11.03 -36.28
CA ARG A 6 48.49 -9.73 -35.59
C ARG A 6 47.01 -9.44 -35.35
N THR A 7 46.71 -8.74 -34.25
CA THR A 7 45.40 -8.23 -33.77
C THR A 7 44.78 -9.01 -32.60
N CYS A 8 44.33 -8.26 -31.58
CA CYS A 8 43.75 -8.70 -30.30
C CYS A 8 44.73 -9.15 -29.19
N GLY A 9 45.36 -8.17 -28.53
CA GLY A 9 46.06 -8.35 -27.25
C GLY A 9 45.12 -8.51 -26.05
N LYS A 10 44.48 -9.67 -25.90
CA LYS A 10 43.87 -10.10 -24.62
C LYS A 10 44.15 -11.58 -24.38
N GLN A 11 44.69 -11.91 -23.21
CA GLN A 11 44.88 -13.29 -22.75
C GLN A 11 43.50 -13.95 -22.60
N ALA A 12 43.22 -14.95 -23.43
CA ALA A 12 42.15 -15.90 -23.18
C ALA A 12 42.64 -16.90 -22.12
N GLY A 13 42.28 -16.68 -20.86
CA GLY A 13 42.41 -17.70 -19.82
C GLY A 13 41.46 -18.86 -20.14
N PHE A 14 41.99 -19.95 -20.67
CA PHE A 14 41.25 -21.18 -20.93
C PHE A 14 41.23 -22.01 -19.64
N PHE A 15 40.20 -21.83 -18.81
CA PHE A 15 39.94 -22.72 -17.68
C PHE A 15 38.83 -23.70 -18.06
N ARG A 16 39.20 -24.97 -18.19
CA ARG A 16 38.29 -26.07 -18.52
C ARG A 16 37.75 -26.64 -17.20
N GLN A 17 36.47 -26.46 -16.92
CA GLN A 17 35.82 -27.13 -15.80
C GLN A 17 34.45 -27.67 -16.20
N LEU A 18 34.27 -28.96 -15.94
CA LEU A 18 33.04 -29.72 -16.09
C LEU A 18 32.08 -29.36 -14.95
N GLY A 19 30.81 -29.09 -15.27
CA GLY A 19 29.75 -28.79 -14.30
C GLY A 19 29.03 -27.50 -14.65
N GLY A 20 27.72 -27.58 -14.92
CA GLY A 20 26.90 -26.49 -15.42
C GLY A 20 26.97 -25.24 -14.55
N THR A 21 27.76 -24.25 -14.99
CA THR A 21 27.76 -22.92 -14.40
C THR A 21 26.61 -22.14 -15.01
N SER A 22 25.53 -21.98 -14.26
CA SER A 22 24.61 -20.86 -14.51
C SER A 22 25.43 -19.58 -14.38
N THR A 23 25.80 -19.00 -15.51
CA THR A 23 26.52 -17.73 -15.59
C THR A 23 25.59 -16.64 -15.07
N PHE A 24 25.59 -16.41 -13.74
CA PHE A 24 24.87 -15.31 -13.14
C PHE A 24 25.63 -14.02 -13.50
N THR A 25 25.34 -13.51 -14.68
CA THR A 25 25.97 -12.28 -15.18
C THR A 25 25.49 -11.12 -14.31
N GLN A 26 26.40 -10.23 -13.90
CA GLN A 26 26.04 -8.99 -13.20
C GLN A 26 24.97 -8.20 -13.97
N LYS A 27 24.97 -8.30 -15.31
CA LYS A 27 23.96 -7.70 -16.18
C LYS A 27 22.54 -8.24 -15.96
N GLY A 28 22.38 -9.54 -15.68
CA GLY A 28 21.08 -10.15 -15.40
C GLY A 28 20.48 -9.66 -14.08
N ALA A 29 21.30 -9.60 -13.03
CA ALA A 29 20.89 -9.11 -11.71
C ALA A 29 20.47 -7.63 -11.73
N VAL A 30 21.21 -6.79 -12.46
CA VAL A 30 20.88 -5.37 -12.64
C VAL A 30 19.56 -5.20 -13.40
N LYS A 31 19.29 -6.04 -14.39
CA LYS A 31 18.05 -5.98 -15.18
C LYS A 31 16.82 -6.39 -14.36
N ASP A 32 16.98 -7.32 -13.42
CA ASP A 32 15.92 -7.71 -12.49
C ASP A 32 15.68 -6.66 -11.40
N LEU A 33 16.75 -6.02 -10.91
CA LEU A 33 16.64 -4.86 -10.03
C LEU A 33 15.94 -3.70 -10.74
N GLN A 34 16.32 -3.41 -11.99
CA GLN A 34 15.68 -2.36 -12.78
C GLN A 34 14.18 -2.64 -12.96
N ARG A 35 13.79 -3.87 -13.30
CA ARG A 35 12.36 -4.24 -13.40
C ARG A 35 11.59 -4.10 -12.08
N LYS A 36 12.23 -4.40 -10.95
CA LYS A 36 11.61 -4.20 -9.63
C LYS A 36 11.44 -2.72 -9.32
N ILE A 37 12.44 -1.90 -9.65
CA ILE A 37 12.38 -0.44 -9.52
C ILE A 37 11.26 0.10 -10.41
N ASP A 38 11.24 -0.25 -11.70
CA ASP A 38 10.23 0.22 -12.66
C ASP A 38 8.80 -0.18 -12.22
N LYS A 39 8.64 -1.38 -11.65
CA LYS A 39 7.36 -1.83 -11.10
C LYS A 39 6.93 -0.99 -9.90
N VAL A 40 7.84 -0.76 -8.94
CA VAL A 40 7.58 0.11 -7.78
C VAL A 40 7.27 1.53 -8.25
N GLN A 41 8.01 2.05 -9.23
CA GLN A 41 7.77 3.35 -9.84
C GLN A 41 6.35 3.43 -10.44
N SER A 42 5.94 2.41 -11.21
CA SER A 42 4.61 2.37 -11.83
C SER A 42 3.46 2.23 -10.83
N GLU A 43 3.71 1.66 -9.65
CA GLU A 43 2.74 1.60 -8.55
C GLU A 43 2.63 2.97 -7.84
N LEU A 44 3.72 3.74 -7.81
CA LEU A 44 3.79 5.11 -7.28
C LEU A 44 3.29 6.18 -8.28
N ASP A 45 3.31 5.89 -9.58
CA ASP A 45 2.76 6.73 -10.67
C ASP A 45 1.21 6.71 -10.72
N THR A 46 0.57 6.34 -9.61
CA THR A 46 -0.83 6.69 -9.41
C THR A 46 -0.92 8.21 -9.45
N ASP A 47 -1.57 8.76 -10.48
CA ASP A 47 -1.75 10.19 -10.66
C ASP A 47 -2.22 10.82 -9.33
N PRO A 48 -1.39 11.67 -8.69
CA PRO A 48 -1.78 12.36 -7.46
C PRO A 48 -3.09 13.13 -7.65
N GLN A 49 -3.45 13.52 -8.88
CA GLN A 49 -4.68 14.24 -9.17
C GLN A 49 -5.96 13.48 -8.82
N ASP A 50 -5.97 12.15 -8.87
CA ASP A 50 -7.11 11.35 -8.36
C ASP A 50 -7.32 11.55 -6.86
N LEU A 51 -6.25 11.78 -6.11
CA LEU A 51 -6.30 12.09 -4.68
C LEU A 51 -6.59 13.59 -4.41
N TYR A 52 -6.51 14.46 -5.42
CA TYR A 52 -6.73 15.91 -5.27
C TYR A 52 -8.15 16.38 -5.63
N ALA A 53 -9.04 15.51 -6.12
CA ALA A 53 -10.45 15.87 -6.38
C ALA A 53 -11.33 15.90 -5.10
N ILE A 54 -10.73 15.80 -3.92
CA ILE A 54 -11.45 15.85 -2.65
C ILE A 54 -11.86 17.30 -2.36
N PRO A 55 -13.16 17.60 -2.19
CA PRO A 55 -13.60 18.94 -1.85
C PRO A 55 -13.03 19.32 -0.47
N VAL A 56 -12.14 20.31 -0.45
CA VAL A 56 -11.55 20.81 0.79
C VAL A 56 -12.60 21.60 1.56
N THR A 57 -12.91 21.18 2.79
CA THR A 57 -13.92 21.85 3.65
C THR A 57 -13.32 22.29 4.97
N ASP A 58 -14.02 23.16 5.72
CA ASP A 58 -13.62 23.55 7.08
C ASP A 58 -13.86 22.44 8.12
N SER A 59 -14.27 21.25 7.68
CA SER A 59 -14.45 20.05 8.51
C SER A 59 -13.12 19.55 9.08
N PRO A 60 -13.15 18.69 10.13
CA PRO A 60 -11.93 18.07 10.66
C PRO A 60 -11.06 17.47 9.53
N HIS A 61 -9.74 17.66 9.56
CA HIS A 61 -8.83 17.16 8.50
C HIS A 61 -9.02 17.74 7.09
N GLY A 62 -9.85 18.79 6.96
CA GLY A 62 -9.99 19.57 5.75
C GLY A 62 -10.81 18.90 4.65
N MET A 63 -11.56 17.84 4.96
CA MET A 63 -12.46 17.16 4.02
C MET A 63 -13.71 16.68 4.76
N THR A 64 -14.79 16.37 4.03
CA THR A 64 -15.98 15.77 4.66
C THR A 64 -15.72 14.31 5.02
N TRP A 65 -16.53 13.77 5.94
CA TRP A 65 -16.46 12.35 6.30
C TRP A 65 -16.76 11.44 5.09
N GLN A 66 -17.70 11.82 4.21
CA GLN A 66 -17.98 11.07 2.97
C GLN A 66 -16.79 11.09 2.01
N ALA A 67 -16.06 12.21 1.93
CA ALA A 67 -14.88 12.31 1.09
C ALA A 67 -13.74 11.44 1.62
N ALA A 68 -13.59 11.34 2.95
CA ALA A 68 -12.62 10.44 3.58
C ALA A 68 -12.94 8.96 3.29
N GLU A 69 -14.22 8.58 3.30
CA GLU A 69 -14.67 7.23 2.91
C GLU A 69 -14.38 6.92 1.45
N GLN A 70 -14.68 7.86 0.54
CA GLN A 70 -14.38 7.72 -0.89
C GLN A 70 -12.87 7.58 -1.13
N MET A 71 -12.05 8.44 -0.51
CA MET A 71 -10.59 8.35 -0.59
C MET A 71 -10.09 6.98 -0.14
N THR A 72 -10.63 6.50 0.98
CA THR A 72 -10.23 5.22 1.56
C THR A 72 -10.63 4.04 0.66
N ARG A 73 -11.84 4.07 0.07
CA ARG A 73 -12.28 3.07 -0.91
C ARG A 73 -11.33 3.03 -2.10
N ASP A 74 -10.97 4.20 -2.64
CA ASP A 74 -10.13 4.28 -3.83
C ASP A 74 -8.69 3.84 -3.52
N TRP A 75 -8.19 4.15 -2.32
CA TRP A 75 -6.96 3.59 -1.79
C TRP A 75 -7.04 2.06 -1.72
N MET A 76 -8.11 1.48 -1.16
CA MET A 76 -8.30 0.03 -1.08
C MET A 76 -8.29 -0.64 -2.46
N LYS A 77 -8.96 -0.04 -3.46
CA LYS A 77 -8.96 -0.52 -4.84
C LYS A 77 -7.55 -0.55 -5.43
N LYS A 78 -6.79 0.52 -5.25
CA LYS A 78 -5.41 0.66 -5.72
C LYS A 78 -4.47 -0.35 -5.04
N HIS A 79 -4.73 -0.70 -3.77
CA HIS A 79 -3.92 -1.64 -2.98
C HIS A 79 -4.39 -3.11 -3.05
N GLY A 80 -5.14 -3.48 -4.10
CA GLY A 80 -5.47 -4.88 -4.41
C GLY A 80 -6.85 -5.35 -3.97
N TYR A 81 -7.66 -4.50 -3.33
CA TYR A 81 -9.07 -4.77 -3.03
C TYR A 81 -9.98 -4.15 -4.10
N ARG A 82 -9.89 -4.66 -5.33
CA ARG A 82 -10.54 -4.08 -6.53
C ARG A 82 -12.07 -3.98 -6.43
N ASP A 83 -12.68 -4.83 -5.61
CA ASP A 83 -14.09 -4.95 -5.31
C ASP A 83 -14.51 -4.19 -4.04
N ALA A 84 -13.71 -3.21 -3.59
CA ALA A 84 -14.07 -2.37 -2.46
C ALA A 84 -15.23 -1.42 -2.82
N GLU A 85 -16.27 -1.43 -2.01
CA GLU A 85 -17.48 -0.63 -2.16
C GLU A 85 -17.82 0.08 -0.84
N LEU A 86 -18.37 1.30 -0.94
CA LEU A 86 -18.91 1.98 0.23
C LEU A 86 -20.17 1.26 0.69
N THR A 87 -20.31 1.08 2.00
CA THR A 87 -21.56 0.59 2.56
C THR A 87 -22.58 1.73 2.63
N PRO A 88 -23.88 1.43 2.48
CA PRO A 88 -24.91 2.44 2.68
C PRO A 88 -24.82 3.09 4.07
N PRO A 89 -25.17 4.39 4.21
CA PRO A 89 -25.28 5.03 5.50
C PRO A 89 -26.23 4.24 6.41
N GLY A 90 -25.76 3.89 7.61
CA GLY A 90 -26.53 3.10 8.58
C GLY A 90 -26.32 1.59 8.52
N ALA A 91 -25.33 1.08 7.76
CA ALA A 91 -24.93 -0.32 7.89
C ALA A 91 -24.41 -0.61 9.32
N ASP A 92 -25.11 -1.53 9.99
CA ASP A 92 -25.33 -1.66 11.44
C ASP A 92 -24.11 -1.84 12.38
N ASP A 93 -22.87 -1.76 11.90
CA ASP A 93 -21.70 -2.15 12.68
C ASP A 93 -20.57 -1.10 12.69
N GLY A 94 -20.76 0.05 12.03
CA GLY A 94 -19.70 1.05 11.83
C GLY A 94 -18.66 0.59 10.81
N ILE A 95 -19.07 -0.24 9.84
CA ILE A 95 -18.29 -0.53 8.64
C ILE A 95 -18.65 0.53 7.63
N ASP A 96 -17.63 1.12 7.00
CA ASP A 96 -17.82 2.16 5.98
C ASP A 96 -17.49 1.61 4.58
N ILE A 97 -16.63 0.60 4.51
CA ILE A 97 -16.18 -0.02 3.25
C ILE A 97 -16.16 -1.54 3.38
N THR A 98 -16.65 -2.23 2.37
CA THR A 98 -16.59 -3.70 2.31
C THR A 98 -15.97 -4.15 0.99
N SER A 99 -15.25 -5.26 1.04
CA SER A 99 -14.82 -6.04 -0.12
C SER A 99 -15.02 -7.52 0.18
N ARG A 100 -14.81 -8.42 -0.78
CA ARG A 100 -14.86 -9.87 -0.52
C ARG A 100 -13.80 -10.32 0.49
N ARG A 101 -12.66 -9.63 0.57
CA ARG A 101 -11.49 -10.07 1.35
C ARG A 101 -11.22 -9.25 2.61
N ALA A 102 -11.75 -8.03 2.67
CA ALA A 102 -11.47 -7.08 3.74
C ALA A 102 -12.69 -6.22 4.08
N ILE A 103 -12.68 -5.71 5.29
CA ILE A 103 -13.63 -4.74 5.84
C ILE A 103 -12.83 -3.50 6.24
N GLY A 104 -13.28 -2.34 5.80
CA GLY A 104 -12.72 -1.04 6.11
C GLY A 104 -13.62 -0.24 7.05
N GLN A 105 -13.01 0.36 8.07
CA GLN A 105 -13.64 1.36 8.92
C GLN A 105 -12.85 2.67 8.86
N VAL A 106 -13.54 3.80 8.75
CA VAL A 106 -13.02 5.14 8.60
C VAL A 106 -13.46 5.98 9.78
N LYS A 107 -12.49 6.42 10.59
CA LYS A 107 -12.73 7.28 11.74
C LYS A 107 -12.27 8.71 11.43
N HIS A 108 -13.23 9.55 11.11
CA HIS A 108 -13.02 10.96 10.77
C HIS A 108 -13.23 11.89 11.99
N HIS A 109 -12.50 11.64 13.08
CA HIS A 109 -12.61 12.44 14.31
C HIS A 109 -11.30 13.12 14.70
N ALA A 110 -11.40 14.20 15.48
CA ALA A 110 -10.28 14.97 16.01
C ALA A 110 -9.41 14.18 17.03
N LYS A 111 -9.95 13.12 17.65
CA LYS A 111 -9.27 12.35 18.71
C LYS A 111 -8.60 11.10 18.13
N PRO A 112 -7.44 10.69 18.68
CA PRO A 112 -6.82 9.41 18.34
C PRO A 112 -7.75 8.23 18.63
N VAL A 113 -7.64 7.19 17.82
CA VAL A 113 -8.47 5.99 17.93
C VAL A 113 -8.01 5.13 19.13
N GLY A 114 -9.00 4.74 19.94
CA GLY A 114 -8.80 3.90 21.12
C GLY A 114 -8.84 2.40 20.83
N MET A 115 -8.46 1.60 21.83
CA MET A 115 -8.45 0.14 21.76
C MET A 115 -9.84 -0.48 21.55
N SER A 116 -10.90 0.14 22.08
CA SER A 116 -12.28 -0.35 21.95
C SER A 116 -12.73 -0.46 20.48
N GLU A 117 -12.32 0.49 19.65
CA GLU A 117 -12.63 0.48 18.22
C GLU A 117 -11.89 -0.65 17.49
N MET A 118 -10.63 -0.91 17.87
CA MET A 118 -9.84 -2.03 17.33
C MET A 118 -10.47 -3.38 17.68
N GLN A 119 -10.96 -3.53 18.91
CA GLN A 119 -11.66 -4.75 19.35
C GLN A 119 -12.97 -4.95 18.58
N ARG A 120 -13.72 -3.87 18.35
CA ARG A 120 -14.98 -3.90 17.60
C ARG A 120 -14.77 -4.36 16.16
N ILE A 121 -13.88 -3.70 15.40
CA ILE A 121 -13.62 -4.09 14.01
C ILE A 121 -13.11 -5.52 13.92
N HIS A 122 -12.25 -5.93 14.86
CA HIS A 122 -11.72 -7.29 14.90
C HIS A 122 -12.83 -8.33 15.08
N GLY A 123 -13.78 -8.10 16.00
CA GLY A 123 -14.91 -9.00 16.20
C GLY A 123 -15.74 -9.18 14.93
N ILE A 124 -16.01 -8.08 14.22
CA ILE A 124 -16.77 -8.11 12.96
C ILE A 124 -15.98 -8.82 11.85
N ALA A 125 -14.69 -8.51 11.72
CA ALA A 125 -13.80 -9.12 10.73
C ALA A 125 -13.65 -10.63 10.91
N VAL A 126 -13.50 -11.09 12.16
CA VAL A 126 -13.47 -12.52 12.51
C VAL A 126 -14.79 -13.18 12.18
N SER A 127 -15.92 -12.59 12.60
CA SER A 127 -17.26 -13.13 12.31
C SER A 127 -17.51 -13.27 10.81
N ARG A 128 -17.00 -12.34 10.01
CA ARG A 128 -17.17 -12.33 8.55
C ARG A 128 -16.02 -13.01 7.79
N ARG A 129 -15.03 -13.56 8.51
CA ARG A 129 -13.80 -14.19 7.97
C ARG A 129 -13.05 -13.32 6.94
N LYS A 130 -12.93 -12.02 7.23
CA LYS A 130 -12.27 -11.02 6.38
C LYS A 130 -11.12 -10.36 7.13
N LYS A 131 -10.24 -9.70 6.39
CA LYS A 131 -9.22 -8.82 6.97
C LYS A 131 -9.86 -7.54 7.53
N ALA A 132 -9.30 -7.03 8.62
CA ALA A 132 -9.67 -5.74 9.19
C ALA A 132 -8.70 -4.66 8.72
N LEU A 133 -9.23 -3.61 8.10
CA LEU A 133 -8.51 -2.40 7.72
C LEU A 133 -9.13 -1.22 8.48
N PHE A 134 -8.31 -0.45 9.18
CA PHE A 134 -8.77 0.73 9.90
C PHE A 134 -8.07 1.97 9.37
N PHE A 135 -8.84 3.03 9.15
CA PHE A 135 -8.37 4.31 8.64
C PHE A 135 -8.73 5.41 9.62
N SER A 136 -7.74 6.21 10.03
CA SER A 136 -7.91 7.28 11.01
C SER A 136 -7.43 8.61 10.46
N ALA A 137 -8.15 9.67 10.79
CA ALA A 137 -7.70 11.05 10.57
C ALA A 137 -6.47 11.37 11.45
N ASN A 138 -6.58 11.19 12.77
CA ASN A 138 -5.58 11.65 13.75
C ASN A 138 -4.69 10.53 14.32
N GLY A 139 -4.67 9.36 13.68
CA GLY A 139 -3.89 8.21 14.15
C GLY A 139 -4.53 7.48 15.33
N TYR A 140 -3.68 6.79 16.10
CA TYR A 140 -4.07 5.74 17.05
C TYR A 140 -3.34 5.93 18.38
N THR A 141 -3.99 5.52 19.46
CA THR A 141 -3.32 5.41 20.76
C THR A 141 -2.31 4.25 20.76
N PRO A 142 -1.24 4.29 21.57
CA PRO A 142 -0.26 3.19 21.65
C PRO A 142 -0.90 1.84 21.99
N LYS A 143 -1.91 1.84 22.87
CA LYS A 143 -2.68 0.63 23.21
C LYS A 143 -3.46 0.07 22.03
N ALA A 144 -4.02 0.93 21.18
CA ALA A 144 -4.72 0.51 19.97
C ALA A 144 -3.76 -0.14 18.96
N LEU A 145 -2.58 0.43 18.76
CA LEU A 145 -1.56 -0.14 17.86
C LEU A 145 -1.04 -1.49 18.36
N ALA A 146 -0.76 -1.61 19.66
CA ALA A 146 -0.33 -2.88 20.24
C ALA A 146 -1.38 -3.99 20.05
N TRP A 147 -2.66 -3.64 20.20
CA TRP A 147 -3.76 -4.58 19.95
C TRP A 147 -3.91 -4.94 18.47
N ALA A 148 -3.77 -3.95 17.60
CA ALA A 148 -3.85 -4.12 16.15
C ALA A 148 -2.76 -5.06 15.64
N ASP A 149 -1.53 -4.90 16.10
CA ASP A 149 -0.39 -5.77 15.76
C ASP A 149 -0.65 -7.22 16.18
N GLN A 150 -1.09 -7.43 17.43
CA GLN A 150 -1.44 -8.75 17.95
C GLN A 150 -2.52 -9.47 17.13
N HIS A 151 -3.48 -8.73 16.58
CA HIS A 151 -4.65 -9.27 15.87
C HIS A 151 -4.59 -9.07 14.34
N LYS A 152 -3.44 -8.64 13.81
CA LYS A 152 -3.20 -8.41 12.37
C LYS A 152 -4.23 -7.45 11.74
N ILE A 153 -4.59 -6.40 12.47
CA ILE A 153 -5.44 -5.31 11.96
C ILE A 153 -4.51 -4.31 11.26
N GLU A 154 -4.75 -4.07 9.98
CA GLU A 154 -3.95 -3.11 9.21
C GLU A 154 -4.46 -1.69 9.52
N CYS A 155 -3.59 -0.85 10.09
CA CYS A 155 -3.94 0.51 10.53
C CYS A 155 -3.30 1.56 9.61
N TYR A 156 -4.11 2.50 9.13
CA TYR A 156 -3.69 3.55 8.21
C TYR A 156 -4.10 4.93 8.73
N VAL A 157 -3.32 5.93 8.33
CA VAL A 157 -3.62 7.35 8.54
C VAL A 157 -3.61 8.02 7.17
N TYR A 158 -4.70 8.71 6.84
CA TYR A 158 -4.77 9.46 5.60
C TYR A 158 -4.31 10.91 5.81
N PRO A 159 -3.70 11.55 4.78
CA PRO A 159 -3.19 12.90 4.91
C PRO A 159 -4.31 13.92 5.12
N LYS A 160 -3.99 15.01 5.82
CA LYS A 160 -4.84 16.19 5.88
C LYS A 160 -4.90 16.85 4.52
N VAL A 161 -6.09 17.28 4.11
CA VAL A 161 -6.27 18.04 2.88
C VAL A 161 -6.35 19.52 3.24
N THR A 162 -5.43 20.33 2.72
CA THR A 162 -5.40 21.78 2.97
C THR A 162 -5.71 22.54 1.70
N ARG A 163 -6.50 23.61 1.81
CA ARG A 163 -6.80 24.47 0.68
C ARG A 163 -5.59 25.35 0.40
N VAL A 164 -4.93 25.13 -0.73
CA VAL A 164 -3.91 26.06 -1.23
C VAL A 164 -4.63 27.16 -2.01
N ARG A 165 -4.64 28.39 -1.50
CA ARG A 165 -5.08 29.56 -2.27
C ARG A 165 -3.84 30.16 -2.94
N SER A 166 -3.90 30.43 -4.24
CA SER A 166 -3.00 31.35 -4.94
C SER A 166 -3.44 32.79 -4.70
#